data_AF-J2VYG5-F1
#
_entry.id   AF-J2VYG5-F1
#
_cell.length_a   1.000
_cell.length_b   1.000
_cell.length_c   1.000
_cell.angle_alpha   90.00
_cell.angle_beta   90.00
_cell.angle_gamma   90.00
#
_symmetry.space_group_name_H-M   'P 1'
#
loop_
_entity.id
_entity.type
_entity.pdbx_description
1 polymer ?
#
loop_
_entity_poly.entity_id
_entity_poly.type
_entity_poly.pdbx_seq_one_letter_code
_entity_poly.pdbx_strand_id
1 'polypeptide(L)'
;MSEGASIGGLCHLLVAVAHASVSLLEDGIFVRGGFAKGLLYHSPKVVLGPALIKAYSMESSIARVPRVLIDAETHSDLSHGEFKKEADRWDLPPKISLANDGPPFIDFLNALRKLEVMNDAEATIAKMRTGIEDALARSIYEPAHYEKVRWLALYWNSVAAETGIKLVDLPLMKSAKL
;
A
#
# COMPACT_ATOMS: atom_id res chain seq x y z
N MET A 1 9.83 -16.30 -17.09
CA MET A 1 8.48 -15.68 -17.05
C MET A 1 7.52 -16.66 -17.73
N SER A 2 6.25 -16.76 -17.31
CA SER A 2 5.26 -17.52 -18.09
C SER A 2 5.13 -16.90 -19.50
N GLU A 3 4.69 -17.65 -20.50
CA GLU A 3 4.69 -17.28 -21.93
C GLU A 3 3.96 -15.96 -22.30
N GLY A 4 3.29 -15.29 -21.35
CA GLY A 4 2.65 -13.97 -21.55
C GLY A 4 2.91 -12.92 -20.46
N ALA A 5 3.75 -13.19 -19.46
CA ALA A 5 4.06 -12.20 -18.43
C ALA A 5 5.13 -11.22 -18.95
N SER A 6 4.86 -9.92 -18.93
CA SER A 6 5.80 -8.87 -19.33
C SER A 6 6.12 -7.94 -18.16
N ILE A 7 7.30 -7.31 -18.22
CA ILE A 7 7.73 -6.32 -17.21
C ILE A 7 6.80 -5.10 -17.24
N GLY A 8 6.38 -4.64 -18.43
CA GLY A 8 5.39 -3.58 -18.57
C GLY A 8 4.04 -3.94 -17.93
N GLY A 9 3.60 -5.19 -18.09
CA GLY A 9 2.40 -5.69 -17.41
C GLY A 9 2.54 -5.71 -15.89
N LEU A 10 3.70 -6.11 -15.37
CA LEU A 10 4.01 -6.05 -13.94
C LEU A 10 3.97 -4.60 -13.42
N CYS A 11 4.64 -3.66 -14.10
CA CYS A 11 4.60 -2.23 -13.75
C CYS A 11 3.16 -1.72 -13.71
N HIS A 12 2.36 -2.00 -14.76
CA HIS A 12 0.97 -1.58 -14.84
C HIS A 12 0.13 -2.12 -13.67
N LEU A 13 0.29 -3.40 -13.30
CA LEU A 13 -0.44 -3.99 -12.18
C LEU A 13 -0.06 -3.35 -10.84
N LEU A 14 1.23 -3.07 -10.60
CA LEU A 14 1.69 -2.44 -9.37
C LEU A 14 1.15 -1.01 -9.24
N VAL A 15 1.18 -0.23 -10.33
CA VAL A 15 0.62 1.12 -10.37
C VAL A 15 -0.89 1.08 -10.14
N ALA A 16 -1.61 0.16 -10.78
CA ALA A 16 -3.05 0.01 -10.60
C ALA A 16 -3.43 -0.32 -9.15
N VAL A 17 -2.68 -1.21 -8.49
CA VAL A 17 -2.90 -1.56 -7.08
C VAL A 17 -2.58 -0.38 -6.14
N ALA A 18 -1.49 0.35 -6.39
CA ALA A 18 -1.16 1.55 -5.64
C ALA A 18 -2.26 2.61 -5.78
N HIS A 19 -2.70 2.89 -7.00
CA HIS A 19 -3.78 3.83 -7.29
C HIS A 19 -5.09 3.43 -6.62
N ALA A 20 -5.50 2.16 -6.74
CA ALA A 20 -6.70 1.66 -6.07
C ALA A 20 -6.60 1.79 -4.53
N SER A 21 -5.41 1.58 -3.96
CA SER A 21 -5.19 1.73 -2.52
C SER A 21 -5.34 3.17 -2.06
N VAL A 22 -4.84 4.14 -2.83
CA VAL A 22 -5.02 5.58 -2.55
C VAL A 22 -6.47 6.00 -2.73
N SER A 23 -7.12 5.61 -3.83
CA SER A 23 -8.53 5.95 -4.09
C SER A 23 -9.45 5.44 -2.97
N LEU A 24 -9.22 4.23 -2.47
CA LEU A 24 -9.98 3.67 -1.35
C LEU A 24 -9.64 4.35 -0.02
N LEU A 25 -8.38 4.76 0.19
CA LEU A 25 -7.98 5.53 1.37
C LEU A 25 -8.68 6.89 1.43
N GLU A 26 -8.87 7.56 0.29
CA GLU A 26 -9.64 8.80 0.20
C GLU A 26 -11.08 8.61 0.69
N ASP A 27 -11.65 7.41 0.55
CA ASP A 27 -12.98 7.05 1.03
C ASP A 27 -12.98 6.40 2.44
N GLY A 28 -11.83 6.42 3.12
CA GLY A 28 -11.67 5.86 4.46
C GLY A 28 -11.63 4.32 4.50
N ILE A 29 -11.39 3.68 3.35
CA ILE A 29 -11.28 2.23 3.21
C ILE A 29 -9.79 1.85 3.14
N PHE A 30 -9.32 1.11 4.15
CA PHE A 30 -7.91 0.73 4.24
C PHE A 30 -7.66 -0.64 3.60
N VAL A 31 -6.83 -0.66 2.55
CA VAL A 31 -6.58 -1.86 1.77
C VAL A 31 -5.53 -2.75 2.41
N ARG A 32 -5.81 -4.05 2.39
CA ARG A 32 -4.87 -5.11 2.72
C ARG A 32 -4.85 -6.14 1.58
N GLY A 33 -3.67 -6.64 1.23
CA GLY A 33 -3.53 -7.58 0.12
C GLY A 33 -2.24 -8.38 0.10
N GLY A 34 -2.19 -9.33 -0.83
CA GLY A 34 -0.97 -10.02 -1.27
C GLY A 34 -0.85 -9.94 -2.79
N PHE A 35 0.34 -9.68 -3.27
CA PHE A 35 0.71 -9.64 -4.68
C PHE A 35 1.67 -10.80 -4.94
N ALA A 36 1.19 -11.79 -5.68
CA ALA A 36 1.92 -13.03 -5.89
C ALA A 36 2.01 -13.40 -7.37
N LYS A 37 3.15 -13.96 -7.75
CA LYS A 37 3.42 -14.46 -9.09
C LYS A 37 3.37 -15.98 -9.10
N GLY A 38 2.73 -16.55 -10.10
CA GLY A 38 2.67 -17.99 -10.30
C GLY A 38 1.63 -18.40 -11.32
N LEU A 39 1.32 -19.70 -11.37
CA LEU A 39 0.27 -20.22 -12.24
C LEU A 39 -1.11 -19.68 -11.80
N LEU A 40 -1.84 -19.16 -12.78
CA LEU A 40 -3.17 -18.61 -12.60
C LEU A 40 -3.98 -18.89 -13.87
N TYR A 41 -5.14 -19.50 -13.70
CA TYR A 41 -6.19 -19.52 -14.71
C TYR A 41 -7.13 -18.34 -14.44
N HIS A 42 -7.37 -17.53 -15.47
CA HIS A 42 -8.28 -16.40 -15.41
C HIS A 42 -9.25 -16.47 -16.59
N SER A 43 -10.54 -16.49 -16.27
CA SER A 43 -11.64 -16.32 -17.21
C SER A 43 -12.60 -15.25 -16.68
N PRO A 44 -13.56 -14.76 -17.47
CA PRO A 44 -14.53 -13.75 -17.01
C PRO A 44 -15.36 -14.17 -15.77
N LYS A 45 -15.44 -15.47 -15.46
CA LYS A 45 -16.28 -15.99 -14.37
C LYS A 45 -15.49 -16.55 -13.20
N VAL A 46 -14.24 -16.95 -13.42
CA VAL A 46 -13.45 -17.61 -12.38
C VAL A 46 -11.97 -17.30 -12.52
N VAL A 47 -11.35 -17.11 -11.36
CA VAL A 47 -9.90 -16.98 -11.16
C VAL A 47 -9.48 -18.09 -10.21
N LEU A 48 -8.54 -18.93 -10.61
CA LEU A 48 -8.05 -20.03 -9.78
C LEU A 48 -6.59 -20.35 -10.08
N GLY A 49 -5.86 -20.80 -9.07
CA GLY A 49 -4.48 -21.24 -9.24
C GLY A 49 -3.61 -20.97 -8.03
N PRO A 50 -2.40 -21.56 -7.99
CA PRO A 50 -1.46 -21.38 -6.90
C PRO A 50 -1.15 -19.91 -6.56
N ALA A 51 -1.06 -19.04 -7.56
CA ALA A 51 -0.80 -17.61 -7.33
C ALA A 51 -1.90 -16.94 -6.51
N LEU A 52 -3.18 -17.25 -6.79
CA LEU A 52 -4.31 -16.72 -6.03
C LEU A 52 -4.29 -17.21 -4.58
N ILE A 53 -4.07 -18.51 -4.38
CA ILE A 53 -3.99 -19.11 -3.04
C ILE A 53 -2.85 -18.49 -2.23
N LYS A 54 -1.70 -18.27 -2.86
CA LYS A 54 -0.54 -17.63 -2.24
C LYS A 54 -0.83 -16.19 -1.85
N ALA A 55 -1.38 -15.38 -2.76
CA ALA A 55 -1.79 -14.00 -2.48
C ALA A 55 -2.77 -13.93 -1.30
N TYR A 56 -3.77 -14.81 -1.27
CA TYR A 56 -4.75 -14.91 -0.18
C TYR A 56 -4.10 -15.32 1.15
N SER A 57 -3.19 -16.30 1.12
CA SER A 57 -2.46 -16.73 2.33
C SER A 57 -1.62 -15.58 2.89
N MET A 58 -0.92 -14.82 2.04
CA MET A 58 -0.15 -13.66 2.48
C MET A 58 -1.03 -12.56 3.09
N GLU A 59 -2.16 -12.26 2.45
CA GLU A 59 -3.14 -11.27 2.94
C GLU A 59 -3.73 -11.66 4.30
N SER A 60 -4.11 -12.93 4.47
CA SER A 60 -4.78 -13.41 5.66
C SER A 60 -3.84 -13.69 6.85
N SER A 61 -2.61 -14.16 6.59
CA SER A 61 -1.69 -14.61 7.63
C SER A 61 -0.51 -13.67 7.91
N ILE A 62 -0.06 -12.88 6.92
CA ILE A 62 1.15 -12.05 7.05
C ILE A 62 0.80 -10.56 7.09
N ALA A 63 -0.10 -10.09 6.22
CA ALA A 63 -0.52 -8.70 6.23
C ALA A 63 -1.40 -8.45 7.47
N ARG A 64 -0.81 -8.08 8.60
CA ARG A 64 -1.56 -7.79 9.84
C ARG A 64 -2.13 -6.36 9.85
N VAL A 65 -1.65 -5.51 8.95
CA VAL A 65 -1.91 -4.06 8.85
C VAL A 65 -2.29 -3.68 7.40
N PRO A 66 -2.83 -2.47 7.14
CA PRO A 66 -3.29 -2.07 5.82
C PRO A 66 -2.16 -1.84 4.79
N ARG A 67 -1.68 -2.92 4.19
CA ARG A 67 -0.66 -2.93 3.15
C ARG A 67 -0.86 -4.08 2.17
N VAL A 68 -0.32 -3.94 0.97
CA VAL A 68 -0.27 -5.01 -0.04
C VAL A 68 1.14 -5.58 -0.10
N LEU A 69 1.32 -6.81 0.39
CA LEU A 69 2.60 -7.50 0.42
C LEU A 69 3.01 -8.02 -0.95
N ILE A 70 4.32 -8.16 -1.18
CA ILE A 70 4.86 -8.71 -2.42
C ILE A 70 5.59 -10.02 -2.13
N ASP A 71 5.33 -11.06 -2.92
CA ASP A 71 5.98 -12.35 -2.74
C ASP A 71 7.44 -12.34 -3.23
N ALA A 72 8.20 -13.36 -2.85
CA ALA A 72 9.63 -13.44 -3.18
C ALA A 72 9.91 -13.48 -4.69
N GLU A 73 9.08 -14.20 -5.44
CA GLU A 73 9.21 -14.38 -6.89
C GLU A 73 8.93 -13.07 -7.64
N THR A 74 7.92 -12.31 -7.23
CA THR A 74 7.68 -10.96 -7.78
C THR A 74 8.81 -10.03 -7.35
N HIS A 75 9.23 -10.07 -6.08
CA HIS A 75 10.35 -9.24 -5.59
C HIS A 75 11.65 -9.48 -6.37
N SER A 76 11.90 -10.72 -6.79
CA SER A 76 13.03 -11.06 -7.66
C SER A 76 12.94 -10.35 -9.02
N ASP A 77 11.76 -10.31 -9.65
CA ASP A 77 11.56 -9.59 -10.91
C ASP A 77 11.81 -8.08 -10.75
N LEU A 78 11.37 -7.49 -9.62
CA LEU A 78 11.57 -6.06 -9.31
C LEU A 78 13.04 -5.67 -9.19
N SER A 79 13.89 -6.64 -8.85
CA SER A 79 15.33 -6.42 -8.69
C SER A 79 16.09 -6.42 -10.02
N HIS A 80 15.44 -6.75 -11.15
CA HIS A 80 16.06 -6.76 -12.46
C HIS A 80 16.15 -5.36 -13.07
N GLY A 81 17.26 -5.06 -13.75
CA GLY A 81 17.49 -3.76 -14.40
C GLY A 81 16.44 -3.39 -15.45
N GLU A 82 15.82 -4.38 -16.10
CA GLU A 82 14.73 -4.17 -17.05
C GLU A 82 13.46 -3.62 -16.39
N PHE A 83 13.17 -4.02 -15.13
CA PHE A 83 12.07 -3.43 -14.38
C PHE A 83 12.30 -1.94 -14.15
N LYS A 84 13.52 -1.55 -13.76
CA LYS A 84 13.85 -0.13 -13.56
C LYS A 84 13.65 0.68 -14.85
N LYS A 85 14.17 0.19 -15.97
CA LYS A 85 14.02 0.86 -17.28
C LYS A 85 12.56 1.05 -17.68
N GLU A 86 11.71 0.06 -17.40
CA GLU A 86 10.28 0.14 -17.68
C GLU A 86 9.56 1.06 -16.71
N ALA A 87 9.85 0.97 -15.41
CA ALA A 87 9.27 1.82 -14.38
C ALA A 87 9.58 3.31 -14.62
N ASP A 88 10.81 3.63 -15.05
CA ASP A 88 11.25 5.00 -15.36
C ASP A 88 10.46 5.66 -16.51
N ARG A 89 9.65 4.90 -17.27
CA ARG A 89 8.74 5.42 -18.30
C ARG A 89 7.42 5.95 -17.75
N TRP A 90 7.10 5.66 -16.49
CA TRP A 90 5.87 6.08 -15.83
C TRP A 90 6.10 7.38 -15.06
N ASP A 91 5.18 8.35 -15.20
CA ASP A 91 5.25 9.63 -14.46
C ASP A 91 5.30 9.40 -12.95
N LEU A 92 4.51 8.43 -12.48
CA LEU A 92 4.55 7.91 -11.11
C LEU A 92 4.94 6.42 -11.13
N PRO A 93 6.24 6.09 -11.06
CA PRO A 93 6.67 4.71 -11.04
C PRO A 93 6.17 4.00 -9.77
N PRO A 94 5.87 2.69 -9.85
CA PRO A 94 5.56 1.92 -8.66
C PRO A 94 6.77 1.90 -7.74
N LYS A 95 6.55 2.16 -6.45
CA LYS A 95 7.60 2.11 -5.42
C LYS A 95 7.32 0.97 -4.47
N ILE A 96 8.39 0.27 -4.09
CA ILE A 96 8.34 -0.85 -3.17
C ILE A 96 9.12 -0.46 -1.93
N SER A 97 8.53 -0.67 -0.76
CA SER A 97 9.13 -0.37 0.52
C SER A 97 9.28 -1.65 1.33
N LEU A 98 10.34 -1.71 2.14
CA LEU A 98 10.56 -2.81 3.07
C LEU A 98 9.81 -2.53 4.37
N ALA A 99 8.99 -3.47 4.82
CA ALA A 99 8.35 -3.30 6.12
C ALA A 99 9.32 -3.66 7.27
N ASN A 100 9.08 -3.05 8.44
CA ASN A 100 9.89 -3.31 9.64
C ASN A 100 9.80 -4.76 10.14
N ASP A 101 8.79 -5.51 9.72
CA ASP A 101 8.61 -6.93 10.02
C ASP A 101 9.12 -7.86 8.90
N GLY A 102 9.76 -7.31 7.86
CA GLY A 102 10.51 -8.06 6.85
C GLY A 102 9.94 -7.98 5.43
N PRO A 103 8.71 -8.45 5.16
CA PRO A 103 8.19 -8.55 3.78
C PRO A 103 8.11 -7.20 3.05
N PRO A 104 8.47 -7.14 1.74
CA PRO A 104 8.26 -5.95 0.93
C PRO A 104 6.77 -5.71 0.69
N PHE A 105 6.40 -4.44 0.52
CA PHE A 105 5.03 -4.03 0.22
C PHE A 105 5.00 -2.87 -0.79
N ILE A 106 3.86 -2.70 -1.45
CA ILE A 106 3.64 -1.60 -2.38
C ILE A 106 3.51 -0.28 -1.59
N ASP A 107 4.42 0.66 -1.86
CA ASP A 107 4.41 2.00 -1.27
C ASP A 107 3.33 2.86 -1.97
N PHE A 108 2.07 2.63 -1.60
CA PHE A 108 0.94 3.31 -2.22
C PHE A 108 0.91 4.82 -1.91
N LEU A 109 1.56 5.27 -0.84
CA LEU A 109 1.73 6.70 -0.55
C LEU A 109 2.87 7.35 -1.37
N ASN A 110 3.49 6.65 -2.32
CA ASN A 110 4.48 7.25 -3.23
C ASN A 110 3.91 8.42 -4.04
N ALA A 111 2.60 8.40 -4.35
CA ALA A 111 1.91 9.51 -5.01
C ALA A 111 2.08 10.83 -4.25
N LEU A 112 2.06 10.79 -2.90
CA LEU A 112 2.21 11.97 -2.06
C LEU A 112 3.61 12.60 -2.13
N ARG A 113 4.60 11.88 -2.66
CA ARG A 113 5.96 12.39 -2.89
C ARG A 113 6.11 13.13 -4.22
N LYS A 114 5.12 13.02 -5.09
CA LYS A 114 5.03 13.74 -6.36
C LYS A 114 3.72 14.52 -6.42
N LEU A 115 3.53 15.47 -5.51
CA LEU A 115 2.28 16.23 -5.40
C LEU A 115 1.88 16.95 -6.71
N GLU A 116 2.86 17.29 -7.55
CA GLU A 116 2.66 17.94 -8.85
C GLU A 116 1.82 17.12 -9.83
N VAL A 117 1.71 15.80 -9.65
CA VAL A 117 0.86 14.93 -10.48
C VAL A 117 -0.53 14.69 -9.89
N MET A 118 -0.87 15.27 -8.74
CA MET A 118 -2.18 15.13 -8.11
C MET A 118 -3.07 16.36 -8.37
N ASN A 119 -4.26 16.12 -8.92
CA ASN A 119 -5.31 17.15 -8.96
C ASN A 119 -5.88 17.35 -7.54
N ASP A 120 -6.19 18.60 -7.19
CA ASP A 120 -6.78 18.97 -5.88
C ASP A 120 -6.03 18.37 -4.67
N ALA A 121 -4.70 18.26 -4.79
CA ALA A 121 -3.84 17.52 -3.86
C ALA A 121 -4.11 17.88 -2.38
N GLU A 122 -4.29 19.16 -2.07
CA GLU A 122 -4.50 19.62 -0.69
C GLU A 122 -5.80 19.05 -0.08
N ALA A 123 -6.92 19.13 -0.81
CA ALA A 123 -8.21 18.62 -0.35
C ALA A 123 -8.19 17.10 -0.19
N THR A 124 -7.61 16.41 -1.17
CA THR A 124 -7.45 14.95 -1.18
C THR A 124 -6.59 14.47 0.00
N ILE A 125 -5.45 15.11 0.22
CA ILE A 125 -4.55 14.82 1.36
C ILE A 125 -5.26 15.07 2.68
N ALA A 126 -5.98 16.19 2.81
CA ALA A 126 -6.73 16.50 4.03
C ALA A 126 -7.80 15.43 4.31
N LYS A 127 -8.55 15.00 3.28
CA LYS A 127 -9.58 13.95 3.40
C LYS A 127 -8.98 12.62 3.87
N MET A 128 -7.90 12.15 3.24
CA MET A 128 -7.22 10.92 3.66
C MET A 128 -6.70 11.01 5.10
N ARG A 129 -6.06 12.12 5.45
CA ARG A 129 -5.51 12.36 6.79
C ARG A 129 -6.61 12.29 7.85
N THR A 130 -7.73 13.00 7.64
CA THR A 130 -8.88 12.96 8.54
C THR A 130 -9.49 11.56 8.63
N GLY A 131 -9.57 10.82 7.52
CA GLY A 131 -10.02 9.42 7.54
C GLY A 131 -9.18 8.51 8.44
N ILE A 132 -7.86 8.70 8.46
CA ILE A 132 -6.93 7.98 9.36
C ILE A 132 -7.13 8.43 10.81
N GLU A 133 -7.21 9.74 11.07
CA GLU A 133 -7.43 10.31 12.41
C GLU A 133 -8.75 9.81 13.03
N ASP A 134 -9.83 9.84 12.27
CA ASP A 134 -11.14 9.35 12.69
C ASP A 134 -11.11 7.86 13.00
N ALA A 135 -10.41 7.06 12.19
CA ALA A 135 -10.26 5.63 12.44
C ALA A 135 -9.41 5.32 13.68
N LEU A 136 -8.39 6.13 13.98
CA LEU A 136 -7.64 6.03 15.24
C LEU A 136 -8.55 6.33 16.44
N ALA A 137 -9.31 7.42 16.38
CA ALA A 137 -10.20 7.82 17.45
C ALA A 137 -11.27 6.75 17.74
N ARG A 138 -11.87 6.18 16.69
CA ARG A 138 -12.89 5.11 16.82
C ARG A 138 -12.33 3.81 17.40
N SER A 139 -11.05 3.52 17.18
CA SER A 139 -10.44 2.24 17.57
C SER A 139 -9.71 2.28 18.92
N ILE A 140 -9.71 3.40 19.66
CA ILE A 140 -8.91 3.58 20.89
C ILE A 140 -9.16 2.51 21.98
N TYR A 141 -10.37 1.95 22.04
CA TYR A 141 -10.76 0.89 22.98
C TYR A 141 -10.69 -0.52 22.38
N GLU A 142 -10.20 -0.65 21.15
CA GLU A 142 -10.06 -1.91 20.42
C GLU A 142 -8.59 -2.10 20.00
N PRO A 143 -7.71 -2.58 20.90
CA PRO A 143 -6.25 -2.57 20.67
C PRO A 143 -5.81 -3.20 19.35
N ALA A 144 -6.45 -4.30 18.95
CA ALA A 144 -6.14 -4.99 17.70
C ALA A 144 -6.53 -4.17 16.45
N HIS A 145 -7.57 -3.34 16.52
CA HIS A 145 -7.92 -2.40 15.45
C HIS A 145 -7.03 -1.16 15.49
N TYR A 146 -6.78 -0.63 16.69
CA TYR A 146 -5.92 0.53 16.89
C TYR A 146 -4.51 0.30 16.36
N GLU A 147 -3.92 -0.86 16.62
CA GLU A 147 -2.58 -1.21 16.14
C GLU A 147 -2.48 -1.12 14.60
N LYS A 148 -3.52 -1.57 13.89
CA LYS A 148 -3.58 -1.54 12.42
C LYS A 148 -3.62 -0.11 11.89
N VAL A 149 -4.49 0.72 12.46
CA VAL A 149 -4.62 2.12 12.03
C VAL A 149 -3.39 2.92 12.45
N ARG A 150 -2.82 2.63 13.63
CA ARG A 150 -1.58 3.23 14.10
C ARG A 150 -0.41 2.93 13.16
N TRP A 151 -0.30 1.72 12.64
CA TRP A 151 0.68 1.41 11.61
C TRP A 151 0.53 2.32 10.38
N LEU A 152 -0.70 2.50 9.89
CA LEU A 152 -0.99 3.38 8.75
C LEU A 152 -0.66 4.85 9.07
N ALA A 153 -0.96 5.32 10.28
CA ALA A 153 -0.61 6.67 10.72
C ALA A 153 0.90 6.89 10.80
N LEU A 154 1.67 5.89 11.26
CA LEU A 154 3.13 5.96 11.26
C LEU A 154 3.71 5.95 9.85
N TYR A 155 3.15 5.14 8.96
CA TYR A 155 3.52 5.12 7.55
C TYR A 155 3.19 6.45 6.85
N TRP A 156 2.01 7.03 7.11
CA TRP A 156 1.69 8.38 6.67
C TRP A 156 2.71 9.39 7.19
N ASN A 157 3.00 9.36 8.50
CA ASN A 157 3.90 10.32 9.13
C ASN A 157 5.34 10.22 8.61
N SER A 158 5.80 9.03 8.20
CA SER A 158 7.11 8.92 7.54
C SER A 158 7.10 9.61 6.18
N VAL A 159 6.06 9.45 5.37
CA VAL A 159 5.95 10.14 4.07
C VAL A 159 5.76 11.66 4.27
N ALA A 160 4.99 12.05 5.28
CA ALA A 160 4.75 13.43 5.61
C ALA A 160 6.02 14.16 6.07
N ALA A 161 6.89 13.49 6.82
CA ALA A 161 8.20 14.02 7.19
C ALA A 161 9.12 14.25 5.98
N GLU A 162 9.00 13.43 4.92
CA GLU A 162 9.77 13.60 3.68
C GLU A 162 9.25 14.74 2.80
N THR A 163 7.94 15.01 2.83
CA THR A 163 7.24 15.85 1.85
C THR A 163 6.75 17.18 2.41
N GLY A 164 6.69 17.33 3.74
CA GLY A 164 6.19 18.52 4.40
C GLY A 164 4.66 18.62 4.52
N ILE A 165 3.92 17.60 4.10
CA ILE A 165 2.46 17.55 4.33
C ILE A 165 2.17 17.37 5.83
N LYS A 166 0.93 17.67 6.24
CA LYS A 166 0.54 17.58 7.65
C LYS A 166 0.62 16.14 8.17
N LEU A 167 1.16 15.99 9.38
CA LEU A 167 1.16 14.74 10.12
C LEU A 167 -0.26 14.34 10.51
N VAL A 168 -0.48 13.03 10.63
CA VAL A 168 -1.60 12.45 11.37
C VAL A 168 -1.29 12.55 12.86
N ASP A 169 -2.22 13.14 13.61
CA ASP A 169 -2.11 13.23 15.07
C ASP A 169 -2.42 11.86 15.71
N LEU A 170 -1.45 11.32 16.44
CA LEU A 170 -1.66 10.12 17.25
C LEU A 170 -2.37 10.53 18.57
N PRO A 171 -3.45 9.85 18.97
CA PRO A 171 -4.07 10.08 20.28
C PRO A 171 -3.05 9.83 21.41
N LEU A 172 -2.54 10.92 21.98
CA LEU A 172 -1.77 10.87 23.22
C LEU A 172 -2.77 10.93 24.37
N MET A 173 -2.66 10.00 25.33
CA MET A 173 -3.22 10.26 26.65
C MET A 173 -2.51 11.51 27.17
N LYS A 174 -3.21 12.65 27.18
CA LYS A 174 -2.75 13.81 27.92
C LYS A 174 -2.53 13.31 29.35
N SER A 175 -1.30 13.37 29.86
CA SER A 175 -1.03 13.02 31.25
C SER A 175 -2.04 13.76 32.12
N ALA A 176 -2.94 13.01 32.75
CA ALA A 176 -3.75 13.55 33.82
C ALA A 176 -2.74 14.06 34.85
N LYS A 177 -2.70 15.38 35.05
CA LYS A 177 -2.11 15.92 36.26
C LYS A 177 -2.96 15.37 37.40
N LEU A 178 -2.47 14.30 38.03
CA LEU A 178 -2.91 13.86 39.35
C LEU A 178 -2.62 14.98 40.36
#